data_AF-A0A658NKF4-F1
#
_entry.id   AF-A0A658NKF4-F1
#
_cell.length_a   1.000
_cell.length_b   1.000
_cell.length_c   1.000
_cell.angle_alpha   90.00
_cell.angle_beta   90.00
_cell.angle_gamma   90.00
#
_symmetry.space_group_name_H-M   'P 1'
#
loop_
_entity.id
_entity.type
_entity.pdbx_description
1 polymer ?
#
loop_
_entity_poly.entity_id
_entity_poly.type
_entity_poly.pdbx_seq_one_letter_code
_entity_poly.pdbx_strand_id
1 'polypeptide(L)' 'LIPGDTGHLTFGRSQTTLGSGNLAKLLQQYCANPGARFAARLAPYLPRFLAIDESLDDDPRLHNVLRATADDGVMRD' A
#
# COMPACT_ATOMS: atom_id res chain seq x y z
N LEU A 1 -21.16 0.40 0.59
CA LEU A 1 -20.26 0.79 -0.51
C LEU A 1 -20.73 2.14 -1.05
N ILE A 2 -19.83 3.11 -1.17
CA ILE A 2 -20.12 4.36 -1.87
C ILE A 2 -20.19 4.01 -3.37
N PRO A 3 -21.20 4.47 -4.13
CA PRO A 3 -21.26 4.22 -5.57
C PRO A 3 -19.98 4.75 -6.26
N GLY A 4 -19.23 3.86 -6.91
CA GLY A 4 -17.95 4.17 -7.57
C GLY A 4 -16.69 3.80 -6.77
N ASP A 5 -16.83 3.41 -5.50
CA ASP A 5 -15.76 2.74 -4.76
C ASP A 5 -15.91 1.23 -4.99
N THR A 6 -15.24 0.72 -6.03
CA THR A 6 -15.20 -0.71 -6.33
C THR A 6 -14.58 -1.51 -5.20
N GLY A 7 -13.74 -0.89 -4.37
CA GLY A 7 -12.84 -1.60 -3.48
C GLY A 7 -11.84 -2.43 -4.29
N HIS A 8 -10.63 -2.57 -3.76
CA HIS A 8 -9.53 -3.31 -4.39
C HIS A 8 -8.61 -3.76 -3.26
N LEU A 9 -7.33 -4.00 -3.53
CA LEU A 9 -6.30 -4.25 -2.54
C LEU A 9 -6.47 -3.31 -1.34
N THR A 10 -6.76 -3.91 -0.19
CA THR A 10 -7.08 -3.22 1.04
C THR A 10 -6.02 -3.59 2.07
N PHE A 11 -5.47 -2.57 2.76
CA PHE A 11 -4.33 -2.75 3.62
C PHE A 11 -4.43 -1.93 4.91
N GLY A 12 -3.85 -2.48 5.99
CA GLY A 12 -3.69 -1.80 7.27
C GLY A 12 -4.95 -1.74 8.13
N ARG A 13 -4.78 -1.21 9.35
CA ARG A 13 -5.82 -1.13 10.39
C ARG A 13 -7.06 -0.35 9.94
N SER A 14 -6.83 0.76 9.23
CA SER A 14 -7.88 1.64 8.72
C SER A 14 -8.49 1.16 7.39
N GLN A 15 -8.13 -0.05 6.93
CA GLN A 15 -8.62 -0.65 5.69
C GLN A 15 -8.50 0.31 4.49
N THR A 16 -7.30 0.83 4.28
CA THR A 16 -7.04 1.78 3.20
C THR A 16 -6.97 1.04 1.86
N THR A 17 -7.74 1.50 0.87
CA THR A 17 -7.90 0.80 -0.41
C THR A 17 -7.06 1.42 -1.52
N LEU A 18 -6.67 0.60 -2.50
CA LEU A 18 -6.09 1.04 -3.76
C LEU A 18 -7.05 1.98 -4.51
N GLY A 19 -8.32 1.58 -4.67
CA GLY A 19 -9.33 2.33 -5.42
C GLY A 19 -9.59 3.75 -4.92
N SER A 20 -9.46 4.01 -3.61
CA SER A 20 -9.60 5.35 -3.05
C SER A 20 -8.37 6.25 -3.26
N GLY A 21 -7.25 5.69 -3.75
CA GLY A 21 -5.94 6.36 -3.83
C GLY A 21 -5.30 6.66 -2.47
N ASN A 22 -5.99 6.41 -1.34
CA ASN A 22 -5.45 6.66 -0.01
C ASN A 22 -4.34 5.66 0.35
N LEU A 23 -4.39 4.44 -0.21
CA LEU A 23 -3.33 3.46 0.00
C LEU A 23 -2.01 3.97 -0.60
N ALA A 24 -2.06 4.63 -1.76
CA ALA A 24 -0.87 5.26 -2.35
C ALA A 24 -0.27 6.35 -1.45
N LYS A 25 -1.11 7.15 -0.75
CA LYS A 25 -0.65 8.19 0.19
C LYS A 25 0.04 7.59 1.41
N LEU A 26 -0.58 6.57 2.01
CA LEU A 26 -0.02 5.83 3.14
C LEU A 26 1.36 5.24 2.79
N LEU A 27 1.45 4.55 1.65
CA LEU A 27 2.68 3.89 1.24
C LEU A 27 3.79 4.90 0.87
N GLN A 28 3.44 6.08 0.32
CA GLN A 28 4.39 7.17 0.11
C GLN A 28 4.95 7.71 1.43
N GLN A 29 4.09 7.93 2.44
CA GLN A 29 4.53 8.39 3.76
C GLN A 29 5.45 7.37 4.42
N TYR A 30 5.09 6.09 4.35
CA TYR A 30 5.96 5.01 4.84
C TYR A 30 7.30 5.00 4.10
N CYS A 31 7.32 5.06 2.77
CA CYS A 31 8.57 5.04 2.01
C CYS A 31 9.46 6.28 2.22
N ALA A 32 8.86 7.42 2.58
CA ALA A 32 9.59 8.65 2.89
C ALA A 32 10.19 8.66 4.31
N ASN A 33 9.76 7.74 5.19
CA ASN A 33 10.28 7.65 6.55
C ASN A 33 11.65 6.92 6.56
N PRO A 34 12.73 7.54 7.06
CA PRO A 34 14.06 6.92 7.10
C PRO A 34 14.13 5.61 7.91
N GLY A 35 13.21 5.40 8.85
CA GLY A 35 13.12 4.19 9.66
C GLY A 35 12.40 3.02 8.98
N ALA A 36 11.77 3.23 7.82
CA ALA A 36 10.97 2.21 7.14
C ALA A 36 11.87 1.11 6.54
N ARG A 37 11.88 -0.06 7.19
CA ARG A 37 12.78 -1.18 6.86
C ARG A 37 12.52 -1.75 5.45
N PHE A 38 11.31 -1.64 4.96
CA PHE A 38 10.90 -2.20 3.67
C PHE A 38 10.68 -1.14 2.59
N ALA A 39 10.99 0.13 2.85
CA ALA A 39 10.82 1.23 1.88
C ALA A 39 11.45 0.92 0.52
N ALA A 40 12.69 0.42 0.49
CA ALA A 40 13.39 0.09 -0.76
C ALA A 40 12.72 -1.04 -1.57
N ARG A 41 12.00 -1.96 -0.90
CA ARG A 41 11.27 -3.05 -1.58
C ARG A 41 9.88 -2.62 -2.05
N LEU A 42 9.27 -1.66 -1.35
CA LEU A 42 7.94 -1.14 -1.66
C LEU A 42 7.97 -0.01 -2.69
N ALA A 43 9.02 0.84 -2.67
CA ALA A 43 9.16 2.01 -3.54
C ALA A 43 8.95 1.73 -5.04
N PRO A 44 9.45 0.61 -5.62
CA PRO A 44 9.21 0.30 -7.03
C PRO A 44 7.74 0.14 -7.41
N TYR A 45 6.87 -0.16 -6.45
CA TYR A 45 5.43 -0.32 -6.67
C TYR A 45 4.66 1.00 -6.56
N LEU A 46 5.23 2.06 -5.97
CA LEU A 46 4.53 3.33 -5.73
C LEU A 46 3.91 3.95 -7.00
N PRO A 47 4.59 3.97 -8.17
CA PRO A 47 3.98 4.50 -9.38
C PRO A 47 2.69 3.75 -9.78
N ARG A 48 2.64 2.43 -9.53
CA ARG A 48 1.46 1.59 -9.83
C ARG A 48 0.32 1.86 -8.85
N PHE A 49 0.61 2.10 -7.58
CA PHE A 49 -0.40 2.55 -6.60
C PHE A 49 -0.97 3.93 -6.96
N LEU A 50 -0.14 4.85 -7.42
CA LEU A 50 -0.57 6.19 -7.88
C LEU A 50 -1.45 6.11 -9.14
N ALA A 51 -1.18 5.15 -10.01
CA ALA A 51 -1.95 4.90 -11.22
C ALA A 51 -3.23 4.08 -10.96
N ILE A 52 -3.50 3.66 -9.73
CA ILE A 52 -4.61 2.76 -9.37
C ILE A 52 -4.58 1.50 -10.26
N ASP A 53 -3.39 0.91 -10.40
CA ASP A 53 -3.20 -0.31 -11.20
C ASP A 53 -3.88 -1.51 -10.52
N GLU A 54 -5.07 -1.87 -10.99
CA GLU A 54 -5.89 -2.97 -10.42
C GLU A 54 -5.18 -4.33 -10.50
N SER A 55 -4.19 -4.52 -11.38
CA SER A 55 -3.42 -5.77 -11.41
C SER A 55 -2.57 -6.01 -10.15
N LEU A 56 -2.44 -5.00 -9.29
CA LEU A 56 -1.84 -5.15 -7.96
C LEU A 56 -2.67 -6.02 -7.01
N ASP A 57 -3.97 -6.22 -7.29
CA ASP A 57 -4.85 -7.11 -6.54
C ASP A 57 -4.38 -8.57 -6.59
N ASP A 58 -3.62 -8.94 -7.62
CA ASP A 58 -3.17 -10.32 -7.87
C ASP A 58 -1.64 -10.47 -7.82
N ASP A 59 -0.88 -9.45 -7.41
CA ASP A 59 0.59 -9.51 -7.37
C ASP A 59 1.09 -10.16 -6.05
N PRO A 60 1.51 -11.45 -6.08
CA PRO A 60 1.89 -12.16 -4.86
C PRO A 60 3.17 -11.60 -4.23
N ARG A 61 4.05 -11.02 -5.04
CA ARG A 61 5.31 -10.44 -4.56
C ARG A 61 5.01 -9.14 -3.80
N LEU A 62 4.15 -8.29 -4.35
CA LEU A 62 3.67 -7.10 -3.65
C LEU A 62 2.99 -7.48 -2.34
N HIS A 63 2.08 -8.46 -2.35
CA HIS A 63 1.38 -8.89 -1.14
C HIS A 63 2.34 -9.31 -0.03
N ASN A 64 3.43 -10.00 -0.38
CA ASN A 64 4.46 -10.37 0.60
C ASN A 64 5.20 -9.15 1.15
N VAL A 65 5.50 -8.16 0.31
CA VAL A 65 6.09 -6.89 0.77
C VAL A 65 5.13 -6.16 1.71
N LEU A 66 3.85 -6.03 1.37
CA LEU A 66 2.85 -5.37 2.21
C LEU A 66 2.69 -6.08 3.55
N ARG A 67 2.58 -7.41 3.58
CA ARG A 67 2.56 -8.18 4.84
C ARG A 67 3.78 -7.91 5.70
N ALA A 68 4.98 -7.87 5.10
CA ALA A 68 6.20 -7.55 5.84
C ALA A 68 6.18 -6.12 6.41
N THR A 69 5.60 -5.16 5.66
CA THR A 69 5.46 -3.78 6.15
C THR A 69 4.47 -3.66 7.31
N ALA A 70 3.45 -4.53 7.41
CA ALA A 70 2.46 -4.49 8.48
C ALA A 70 3.05 -4.78 9.89
N ASP A 71 4.21 -5.44 9.94
CA ASP A 71 4.94 -5.70 11.18
C ASP A 71 6.04 -4.68 11.48
N ASP A 72 6.29 -3.73 10.56
CA ASP A 72 7.23 -2.64 10.77
C ASP A 72 6.68 -1.63 11.77
N GLY A 73 7.49 -1.20 12.75
CA GLY A 73 7.10 -0.19 13.73
C GLY A 73 6.64 1.11 13.06
N VAL A 74 7.30 1.53 11.99
CA VAL A 74 6.94 2.76 11.25
C VAL A 74 5.55 2.67 10.61
N MET A 75 5.10 1.48 10.21
CA MET A 75 3.76 1.28 9.63
C MET A 75 2.67 1.17 10.72
N ARG A 76 3.05 0.80 11.94
CA ARG A 76 2.12 0.56 13.05
C ARG A 76 1.84 1.83 13.87
N ASP A 77 2.81 2.72 13.94
CA ASP A 77 2.70 4.04 14.59
C ASP A 77 1.66 4.93 13.89
#